data_AF-A0A4S8PGW1-F1
#
_entry.id   AF-A0A4S8PGW1-F1
#
_cell.length_a   1.000
_cell.length_b   1.000
_cell.length_c   1.000
_cell.angle_alpha   90.00
_cell.angle_beta   90.00
_cell.angle_gamma   90.00
#
_symmetry.space_group_name_H-M   'P 1'
#
loop_
_entity.id
_entity.type
_entity.pdbx_description
1 polymer ?
#
loop_
_entity_poly.entity_id
_entity_poly.type
_entity_poly.pdbx_seq_one_letter_code
_entity_poly.pdbx_strand_id
1 'polypeptide(L)'
;MTRPTVAALAAGLAVVFAASGCTAADVHQDYTDTEVLATMEAFVAESIAVLDAFPGFHSRNVSLEDCLYGVDRNESLEGHDTVHLTYEFPEASWEDPTVRETYPEILADHWEALGHEVEVDRNDAGEISHVNAVRDDGIGIYLTLLGKVLIETSLGGGAQCTEIGDGEFTIPEPTGGVLPENDRFTDNGPRDST
;
A
#
# COMPACT_ATOMS: atom_id res chain seq x y z
N MET A 1 27.22 -55.97 48.78
CA MET A 1 27.27 -54.53 48.48
C MET A 1 26.08 -54.20 47.58
N THR A 2 25.18 -53.36 48.11
CA THR A 2 24.35 -52.34 47.44
C THR A 2 23.53 -52.69 46.18
N ARG A 3 22.19 -52.74 46.34
CA ARG A 3 21.18 -52.26 45.36
C ARG A 3 21.15 -50.72 45.41
N PRO A 4 20.85 -49.99 44.30
CA PRO A 4 19.46 -49.61 43.94
C PRO A 4 19.20 -49.52 42.41
N THR A 5 18.02 -49.89 41.90
CA THR A 5 16.82 -49.04 41.64
C THR A 5 17.08 -47.86 40.68
N VAL A 6 16.57 -47.93 39.44
CA VAL A 6 16.48 -46.79 38.52
C VAL A 6 15.02 -46.51 38.21
N ALA A 7 14.70 -45.22 38.30
CA ALA A 7 13.39 -44.63 38.45
C ALA A 7 12.59 -44.50 37.14
N ALA A 8 11.27 -44.39 37.32
CA ALA A 8 10.29 -44.08 36.29
C ALA A 8 10.49 -42.67 35.71
N LEU A 9 10.49 -42.56 34.37
CA LEU A 9 10.39 -41.30 33.65
C LEU A 9 8.91 -40.93 33.48
N ALA A 10 8.49 -39.89 34.20
CA ALA A 10 7.22 -39.23 34.01
C ALA A 10 7.32 -38.29 32.80
N ALA A 11 6.58 -38.60 31.73
CA ALA A 11 6.40 -37.70 30.59
C ALA A 11 5.41 -36.59 30.99
N GLY A 12 5.94 -35.40 31.30
CA GLY A 12 5.13 -34.20 31.47
C GLY A 12 4.73 -33.63 30.12
N LEU A 13 3.42 -33.66 29.82
CA LEU A 13 2.83 -32.86 28.74
C LEU A 13 2.88 -31.38 29.18
N ALA A 14 3.79 -30.60 28.59
CA ALA A 14 3.71 -29.14 28.66
C ALA A 14 2.69 -28.67 27.62
N VAL A 15 1.53 -28.22 28.08
CA VAL A 15 0.56 -27.49 27.26
C VAL A 15 1.16 -26.11 27.00
N VAL A 16 1.70 -25.90 25.80
CA VAL A 16 2.03 -24.56 25.30
C VAL A 16 0.70 -23.88 24.98
N PHE A 17 0.27 -22.96 25.85
CA PHE A 17 -0.78 -22.01 25.50
C PHE A 17 -0.24 -21.13 24.37
N ALA A 18 -0.68 -21.40 23.14
CA ALA A 18 -0.58 -20.43 22.06
C ALA A 18 -1.40 -19.22 22.48
N ALA A 19 -0.73 -18.12 22.83
CA ALA A 19 -1.39 -16.84 22.94
C ALA A 19 -2.02 -16.55 21.58
N SER A 20 -3.35 -16.58 21.52
CA SER A 20 -4.12 -15.98 20.44
C SER A 20 -3.72 -14.51 20.38
N GLY A 21 -2.80 -14.19 19.47
CA GLY A 21 -2.26 -12.86 19.30
C GLY A 21 -3.41 -11.89 19.07
N CYS A 22 -3.58 -10.96 20.00
CA CYS A 22 -4.22 -9.70 19.68
C CYS A 22 -3.29 -9.06 18.65
N THR A 23 -3.67 -9.07 17.37
CA THR A 23 -2.94 -8.38 16.31
C THR A 23 -3.03 -6.89 16.62
N ALA A 24 -1.97 -6.35 17.21
CA ALA A 24 -1.81 -4.91 17.38
C ALA A 24 -1.87 -4.24 15.99
N ALA A 25 -2.32 -2.98 15.96
CA ALA A 25 -2.21 -2.16 14.77
C ALA A 25 -0.74 -2.09 14.33
N ASP A 26 -0.51 -2.24 13.03
CA ASP A 26 0.82 -2.12 12.46
C ASP A 26 1.01 -0.66 11.99
N VAL A 27 1.75 0.09 12.80
CA VAL A 27 1.99 1.53 12.63
C VAL A 27 3.36 1.74 12.03
N HIS A 28 3.38 2.48 10.93
CA HIS A 28 4.59 2.95 10.28
C HIS A 28 5.24 4.06 11.12
N GLN A 29 6.46 3.81 11.63
CA GLN A 29 7.11 4.71 12.60
C GLN A 29 7.95 5.83 11.96
N ASP A 30 8.26 5.73 10.67
CA ASP A 30 9.18 6.68 10.02
C ASP A 30 8.47 7.84 9.30
N TYR A 31 7.14 7.81 9.21
CA TYR A 31 6.36 8.82 8.51
C TYR A 31 5.13 9.22 9.32
N THR A 32 4.81 10.51 9.24
CA THR A 32 3.45 11.02 9.48
C THR A 32 2.59 10.92 8.22
N ASP A 33 1.28 11.11 8.36
CA ASP A 33 0.31 11.11 7.26
C ASP A 33 0.64 12.07 6.10
N THR A 34 1.14 13.26 6.42
CA THR A 34 1.55 14.25 5.41
C THR A 34 2.85 13.84 4.72
N GLU A 35 3.81 13.29 5.46
CA GLU A 35 5.09 12.82 4.91
C GLU A 35 4.92 11.58 4.05
N VAL A 36 4.04 10.65 4.45
CA VAL A 36 3.76 9.46 3.65
C VAL A 36 3.05 9.83 2.36
N LEU A 37 2.09 10.76 2.37
CA LEU A 37 1.44 11.24 1.14
C LEU A 37 2.45 11.85 0.17
N ALA A 38 3.36 12.70 0.67
CA ALA A 38 4.41 13.29 -0.15
C ALA A 38 5.34 12.22 -0.75
N THR A 39 5.62 11.17 0.01
CA THR A 39 6.45 10.04 -0.46
C THR A 39 5.72 9.19 -1.50
N MET A 40 4.44 8.93 -1.31
CA MET A 40 3.58 8.25 -2.29
C MET A 40 3.52 9.03 -3.61
N GLU A 41 3.33 10.34 -3.55
CA GLU A 41 3.35 11.22 -4.74
C GLU A 41 4.69 11.16 -5.49
N ALA A 42 5.81 11.17 -4.75
CA ALA A 42 7.12 11.02 -5.35
C ALA A 42 7.28 9.66 -6.05
N PHE A 43 6.74 8.59 -5.46
CA PHE A 43 6.80 7.25 -6.05
C PHE A 43 5.98 7.15 -7.34
N VAL A 44 4.79 7.76 -7.38
CA VAL A 44 4.01 7.86 -8.63
C VAL A 44 4.77 8.67 -9.68
N ALA A 45 5.32 9.82 -9.29
CA ALA A 45 6.07 10.69 -10.22
C ALA A 45 7.31 10.00 -10.82
N GLU A 46 8.06 9.25 -10.01
CA GLU A 46 9.19 8.42 -10.47
C GLU A 46 8.72 7.33 -11.45
N SER A 47 7.62 6.64 -11.11
CA SER A 47 7.07 5.56 -11.92
C SER A 47 6.60 6.02 -13.30
N ILE A 48 5.93 7.17 -13.40
CA ILE A 48 5.46 7.66 -14.71
C ILE A 48 6.57 8.31 -15.54
N ALA A 49 7.71 8.68 -14.93
CA ALA A 49 8.81 9.32 -15.65
C ALA A 49 9.51 8.39 -16.65
N VAL A 50 9.36 7.07 -16.49
CA VAL A 50 9.91 6.06 -17.42
C VAL A 50 8.94 5.66 -18.54
N LEU A 51 7.71 6.16 -18.51
CA LEU A 51 6.66 5.79 -19.47
C LEU A 51 6.72 6.70 -20.71
N ASP A 52 7.22 6.15 -21.81
CA ASP A 52 7.18 6.84 -23.10
C ASP A 52 5.73 7.09 -23.55
N ALA A 53 5.48 8.29 -24.08
CA ALA A 53 4.16 8.72 -24.54
C ALA A 53 3.04 8.63 -23.48
N PHE A 54 3.39 8.80 -22.19
CA PHE A 54 2.43 8.80 -21.08
C PHE A 54 1.24 9.73 -21.36
N PRO A 55 -0.01 9.22 -21.36
CA PRO A 55 -1.19 10.00 -21.75
C PRO A 55 -1.63 11.04 -20.69
N GLY A 56 -0.97 11.06 -19.53
CA GLY A 56 -1.43 11.78 -18.36
C GLY A 56 -2.44 10.99 -17.54
N PHE A 57 -2.82 11.52 -16.39
CA PHE A 57 -3.92 11.03 -15.59
C PHE A 57 -5.18 11.87 -15.81
N HIS A 58 -6.34 11.23 -15.71
CA HIS A 58 -7.62 11.90 -15.76
C HIS A 58 -8.01 12.50 -14.41
N SER A 59 -7.81 11.73 -13.33
CA SER A 59 -8.17 12.12 -11.97
C SER A 59 -7.18 11.60 -10.94
N ARG A 60 -7.15 12.29 -9.80
CA ARG A 60 -6.49 11.88 -8.56
C ARG A 60 -7.52 11.85 -7.44
N ASN A 61 -7.44 10.86 -6.56
CA ASN A 61 -8.14 10.82 -5.30
C ASN A 61 -7.15 10.55 -4.16
N VAL A 62 -7.08 11.48 -3.21
CA VAL A 62 -6.44 11.29 -1.93
C VAL A 62 -7.53 10.99 -0.91
N SER A 63 -7.37 9.92 -0.12
CA SER A 63 -8.24 9.68 1.03
C SER A 63 -7.45 9.46 2.31
N LEU A 64 -7.94 10.10 3.37
CA LEU A 64 -7.61 9.79 4.75
C LEU A 64 -8.74 8.97 5.34
N GLU A 65 -8.39 7.90 6.05
CA GLU A 65 -9.33 7.00 6.71
C GLU A 65 -8.85 6.67 8.12
N ASP A 66 -9.78 6.32 9.01
CA ASP A 66 -9.47 5.74 10.31
C ASP A 66 -8.44 4.60 10.19
N CYS A 67 -7.42 4.60 11.04
CA CYS A 67 -6.56 3.43 11.24
C CYS A 67 -7.34 2.32 11.94
N LEU A 68 -7.95 1.41 11.17
CA LEU A 68 -8.76 0.31 11.71
C LEU A 68 -7.92 -0.94 11.98
N TYR A 69 -8.01 -1.47 13.20
CA TYR A 69 -7.32 -2.69 13.63
C TYR A 69 -8.28 -3.69 14.31
N GLY A 70 -7.73 -4.84 14.72
CA GLY A 70 -8.48 -5.96 15.27
C GLY A 70 -8.98 -6.93 14.20
N VAL A 71 -9.51 -8.08 14.61
CA VAL A 71 -9.89 -9.18 13.70
C VAL A 71 -10.96 -8.74 12.70
N ASP A 72 -11.89 -7.89 13.13
CA ASP A 72 -13.00 -7.39 12.31
C ASP A 72 -12.78 -5.97 11.77
N ARG A 73 -11.59 -5.37 12.00
CA ARG A 73 -11.26 -3.98 11.62
C ARG A 73 -12.33 -2.97 12.03
N ASN A 74 -12.79 -3.06 13.27
CA ASN A 74 -13.83 -2.20 13.83
C ASN A 74 -13.34 -1.33 15.00
N GLU A 75 -12.07 -1.46 15.37
CA GLU A 75 -11.41 -0.61 16.36
C GLU A 75 -10.55 0.42 15.64
N SER A 76 -10.75 1.71 15.93
CA SER A 76 -9.89 2.78 15.40
C SER A 76 -8.75 3.07 16.39
N LEU A 77 -7.54 3.23 15.87
CA LEU A 77 -6.38 3.63 16.66
C LEU A 77 -6.28 5.15 16.72
N GLU A 78 -6.54 5.72 17.89
CA GLU A 78 -6.46 7.18 18.10
C GLU A 78 -5.08 7.73 17.74
N GLY A 79 -5.06 8.90 17.08
CA GLY A 79 -3.83 9.58 16.66
C GLY A 79 -3.16 9.01 15.41
N HIS A 80 -3.84 8.12 14.69
CA HIS A 80 -3.30 7.48 13.49
C HIS A 80 -4.30 7.44 12.35
N ASP A 81 -3.78 7.63 11.14
CA ASP A 81 -4.54 7.61 9.89
C ASP A 81 -4.05 6.51 8.95
N THR A 82 -4.90 6.14 8.01
CA THR A 82 -4.52 5.45 6.78
C THR A 82 -4.56 6.46 5.64
N VAL A 83 -3.50 6.48 4.82
CA VAL A 83 -3.40 7.34 3.64
C VAL A 83 -3.50 6.48 2.39
N HIS A 84 -4.40 6.85 1.49
CA HIS A 84 -4.51 6.26 0.16
C HIS A 84 -4.40 7.34 -0.91
N LEU A 85 -3.67 7.02 -1.97
CA LEU A 85 -3.55 7.85 -3.14
C LEU A 85 -3.81 7.02 -4.39
N THR A 86 -4.82 7.41 -5.17
CA THR A 86 -5.22 6.75 -6.40
C THR A 86 -5.19 7.73 -7.56
N TYR A 87 -4.56 7.32 -8.66
CA TYR A 87 -4.61 7.97 -9.95
C TYR A 87 -5.36 7.09 -10.96
N GLU A 88 -6.21 7.70 -11.78
CA GLU A 88 -6.95 7.03 -12.85
C GLU A 88 -6.47 7.56 -14.20
N PHE A 89 -6.11 6.64 -15.10
CA PHE A 89 -5.81 7.01 -16.49
C PHE A 89 -7.09 7.45 -17.22
N PRO A 90 -6.98 8.27 -18.28
CA PRO A 90 -8.11 8.59 -19.15
C PRO A 90 -8.80 7.33 -19.69
N GLU A 91 -10.13 7.33 -19.69
CA GLU A 91 -10.93 6.21 -20.25
C GLU A 91 -10.53 5.88 -21.69
N ALA A 92 -10.18 6.91 -22.48
CA ALA A 92 -9.71 6.75 -23.85
C ALA A 92 -8.43 5.91 -23.99
N SER A 93 -7.66 5.72 -22.91
CA SER A 93 -6.43 4.92 -22.91
C SER A 93 -6.57 3.57 -22.21
N TRP A 94 -7.74 3.20 -21.68
CA TRP A 94 -7.89 1.92 -20.94
C TRP A 94 -7.73 0.68 -21.80
N GLU A 95 -8.03 0.81 -23.09
CA GLU A 95 -7.90 -0.25 -24.11
C GLU A 95 -6.66 -0.05 -25.00
N ASP A 96 -5.79 0.93 -24.67
CA ASP A 96 -4.57 1.17 -25.43
C ASP A 96 -3.56 0.04 -25.16
N PRO A 97 -3.07 -0.67 -26.20
CA PRO A 97 -2.08 -1.75 -26.01
C PRO A 97 -0.79 -1.29 -25.32
N THR A 98 -0.38 -0.04 -25.52
CA THR A 98 0.78 0.54 -24.83
C THR A 98 0.54 0.55 -23.33
N VAL A 99 -0.65 0.96 -22.89
CA VAL A 99 -1.02 1.04 -21.47
C VAL A 99 -1.22 -0.35 -20.86
N ARG A 100 -1.83 -1.28 -21.61
CA ARG A 100 -2.19 -2.61 -21.08
C ARG A 100 -1.09 -3.66 -21.18
N GLU A 101 -0.21 -3.54 -22.16
CA GLU A 101 0.80 -4.57 -22.44
C GLU A 101 2.22 -4.04 -22.19
N THR A 102 2.50 -2.80 -22.57
CA THR A 102 3.88 -2.26 -22.52
C THR A 102 4.21 -1.61 -21.17
N TYR A 103 3.36 -0.73 -20.66
CA TYR A 103 3.60 -0.04 -19.38
C TYR A 103 3.75 -0.98 -18.18
N PRO A 104 2.97 -2.06 -18.03
CA PRO A 104 3.12 -2.96 -16.89
C PRO A 104 4.51 -3.63 -16.87
N GLU A 105 5.03 -4.02 -18.05
CA GLU A 105 6.37 -4.59 -18.16
C GLU A 105 7.46 -3.55 -17.86
N ILE A 106 7.33 -2.33 -18.40
CA ILE A 106 8.27 -1.23 -18.11
C ILE A 106 8.31 -0.91 -16.61
N LEU A 107 7.14 -0.83 -15.95
CA LEU A 107 7.06 -0.53 -14.53
C LEU A 107 7.60 -1.65 -13.67
N ALA A 108 7.29 -2.91 -13.98
CA ALA A 108 7.86 -4.06 -13.28
C ALA A 108 9.40 -4.03 -13.35
N ASP A 109 9.97 -3.92 -14.55
CA ASP A 109 11.42 -3.85 -14.76
C ASP A 109 12.04 -2.65 -14.03
N HIS A 110 11.37 -1.49 -14.06
CA HIS A 110 11.85 -0.27 -13.41
C HIS A 110 11.89 -0.43 -11.89
N TRP A 111 10.81 -0.92 -11.28
CA TRP A 111 10.72 -1.12 -9.84
C TRP A 111 11.68 -2.20 -9.34
N GLU A 112 11.86 -3.29 -10.08
CA GLU A 112 12.89 -4.30 -9.79
C GLU A 112 14.30 -3.68 -9.85
N ALA A 113 14.59 -2.84 -10.84
CA ALA A 113 15.88 -2.17 -10.96
C ALA A 113 16.17 -1.18 -9.82
N LEU A 114 15.13 -0.63 -9.19
CA LEU A 114 15.23 0.18 -7.97
C LEU A 114 15.39 -0.67 -6.70
N GLY A 115 15.29 -2.01 -6.82
CA GLY A 115 15.44 -2.96 -5.72
C GLY A 115 14.17 -3.23 -4.93
N HIS A 116 13.00 -2.83 -5.44
CA HIS A 116 11.71 -3.10 -4.80
C HIS A 116 11.28 -4.56 -4.96
N GLU A 117 10.48 -5.08 -4.03
CA GLU A 117 9.84 -6.38 -4.20
C GLU A 117 8.69 -6.21 -5.20
N VAL A 118 8.78 -6.89 -6.35
CA VAL A 118 7.80 -6.80 -7.43
C VAL A 118 7.04 -8.11 -7.60
N GLU A 119 5.72 -8.00 -7.74
CA GLU A 119 4.83 -9.11 -8.09
C GLU A 119 4.01 -8.72 -9.33
N VAL A 120 3.83 -9.70 -10.21
CA VAL A 120 3.13 -9.55 -11.50
C VAL A 120 2.05 -10.60 -11.58
N ASP A 121 0.80 -10.15 -11.49
CA ASP A 121 -0.37 -11.01 -11.63
C ASP A 121 -0.82 -11.10 -13.08
N ARG A 122 -1.24 -12.31 -13.48
CA ARG A 122 -1.78 -12.58 -14.81
C ARG A 122 -3.17 -13.19 -14.72
N ASN A 123 -4.05 -12.82 -15.65
CA ASN A 123 -5.39 -13.39 -15.77
C ASN A 123 -5.34 -14.80 -16.43
N ASP A 124 -6.50 -15.45 -16.56
CA ASP A 124 -6.62 -16.78 -17.19
C ASP A 124 -6.17 -16.83 -18.67
N ALA A 125 -6.13 -15.67 -19.34
CA ALA A 125 -5.62 -15.54 -20.71
C ALA A 125 -4.10 -15.33 -20.77
N GLY A 126 -3.43 -15.19 -19.62
CA GLY A 126 -2.00 -14.95 -19.50
C GLY A 126 -1.58 -13.48 -19.63
N GLU A 127 -2.54 -12.56 -19.75
CA GLU A 127 -2.29 -11.12 -19.80
C GLU A 127 -2.03 -10.58 -18.40
N ILE A 128 -1.19 -9.56 -18.27
CA ILE A 128 -0.96 -8.89 -16.98
C ILE A 128 -2.27 -8.24 -16.53
N SER A 129 -2.70 -8.53 -15.31
CA SER A 129 -3.87 -7.90 -14.67
C SER A 129 -3.47 -6.89 -13.61
N HIS A 130 -2.38 -7.16 -12.90
CA HIS A 130 -1.80 -6.25 -11.92
C HIS A 130 -0.28 -6.30 -11.94
N VAL A 131 0.35 -5.19 -11.56
CA VAL A 131 1.76 -5.14 -11.18
C VAL A 131 1.83 -4.38 -9.88
N ASN A 132 2.44 -4.97 -8.87
CA ASN A 132 2.68 -4.31 -7.60
C ASN A 132 4.16 -4.29 -7.26
N ALA A 133 4.58 -3.19 -6.62
CA ALA A 133 5.90 -3.08 -6.03
C ALA A 133 5.80 -2.58 -4.60
N VAL A 134 6.60 -3.15 -3.71
CA VAL A 134 6.73 -2.71 -2.32
C VAL A 134 8.17 -2.26 -2.07
N ARG A 135 8.31 -1.02 -1.57
CA ARG A 135 9.59 -0.43 -1.19
C ARG A 135 10.08 -1.01 0.14
N ASP A 136 11.37 -0.84 0.43
CA ASP A 136 11.97 -1.26 1.71
C ASP A 136 11.36 -0.54 2.93
N ASP A 137 10.76 0.64 2.72
CA ASP A 137 10.01 1.39 3.73
C ASP A 137 8.52 1.03 3.76
N GLY A 138 8.12 -0.11 3.19
CA GLY A 138 6.76 -0.62 3.25
C GLY A 138 5.74 0.12 2.38
N ILE A 139 6.08 1.24 1.73
CA ILE A 139 5.14 1.92 0.80
C ILE A 139 4.98 1.06 -0.45
N GLY A 140 3.72 0.74 -0.78
CA GLY A 140 3.34 -0.03 -1.96
C GLY A 140 2.81 0.85 -3.09
N ILE A 141 3.02 0.41 -4.32
CA ILE A 141 2.38 0.92 -5.53
C ILE A 141 1.78 -0.25 -6.31
N TYR A 142 0.59 -0.03 -6.87
CA TYR A 142 -0.22 -1.04 -7.54
C TYR A 142 -0.75 -0.46 -8.85
N LEU A 143 -0.34 -1.03 -9.98
CA LEU A 143 -1.00 -0.82 -11.27
C LEU A 143 -2.11 -1.86 -11.43
N THR A 144 -3.35 -1.41 -11.56
CA THR A 144 -4.54 -2.25 -11.79
C THR A 144 -5.04 -2.07 -13.21
N LEU A 145 -5.28 -3.18 -13.94
CA LEU A 145 -5.77 -3.18 -15.32
C LEU A 145 -7.18 -3.78 -15.49
N LEU A 146 -7.92 -3.98 -14.40
CA LEU A 146 -9.23 -4.63 -14.42
C LEU A 146 -10.38 -3.65 -14.68
N GLY A 147 -10.77 -3.53 -15.95
CA GLY A 147 -11.88 -2.67 -16.42
C GLY A 147 -11.57 -1.17 -16.45
N LYS A 148 -10.77 -0.70 -15.50
CA LYS A 148 -10.11 0.61 -15.50
C LYS A 148 -8.59 0.42 -15.45
N VAL A 149 -7.85 1.49 -15.73
CA VAL A 149 -6.41 1.56 -15.50
C VAL A 149 -6.13 2.55 -14.37
N LEU A 150 -5.64 2.02 -13.24
CA LEU A 150 -5.40 2.78 -12.01
C LEU A 150 -3.96 2.58 -11.52
N ILE A 151 -3.37 3.62 -10.96
CA ILE A 151 -2.19 3.50 -10.08
C ILE A 151 -2.64 3.86 -8.67
N GLU A 152 -2.47 2.92 -7.75
CA GLU A 152 -2.83 3.06 -6.34
C GLU A 152 -1.57 2.97 -5.50
N THR A 153 -1.45 3.81 -4.49
CA THR A 153 -0.38 3.78 -3.50
C THR A 153 -1.00 3.77 -2.10
N SER A 154 -0.40 2.98 -1.24
CA SER A 154 -0.78 2.84 0.16
C SER A 154 0.42 2.36 0.97
N LEU A 155 0.31 2.42 2.29
CA LEU A 155 1.19 1.63 3.14
C LEU A 155 0.88 0.14 2.88
N GLY A 156 1.90 -0.61 2.48
CA GLY A 156 1.88 -2.05 2.21
C GLY A 156 2.79 -2.81 3.17
N GLY A 157 2.99 -4.11 2.93
CA GLY A 157 4.03 -4.89 3.63
C GLY A 157 3.77 -5.21 5.12
N GLY A 158 2.60 -4.87 5.67
CA GLY A 158 2.21 -5.18 7.05
C GLY A 158 1.63 -3.96 7.77
N ALA A 159 2.32 -2.82 7.65
CA ALA A 159 1.89 -1.54 8.21
C ALA A 159 0.73 -0.96 7.41
N GLN A 160 -0.30 -0.48 8.11
CA GLN A 160 -1.50 0.12 7.49
C GLN A 160 -1.75 1.52 8.00
N CYS A 161 -1.05 1.93 9.05
CA CYS A 161 -1.32 3.17 9.74
C CYS A 161 -0.07 4.04 9.86
N THR A 162 -0.26 5.33 9.98
CA THR A 162 0.79 6.33 10.20
C THR A 162 0.32 7.31 11.27
N GLU A 163 1.26 7.89 12.01
CA GLU A 163 0.93 8.93 13.00
C GLU A 163 0.37 10.18 12.29
N ILE A 164 -0.63 10.82 12.90
CA ILE A 164 -1.13 12.11 12.43
C ILE A 164 -0.06 13.17 12.72
N GLY A 165 0.46 13.81 11.67
CA GLY A 165 1.49 14.83 11.83
C GLY A 165 0.98 16.12 12.47
N ASP A 166 1.86 16.80 13.21
CA ASP A 166 1.60 18.14 13.74
C ASP A 166 1.29 19.13 12.61
N GLY A 167 0.20 19.90 12.75
CA GLY A 167 -0.14 21.01 11.84
C GLY A 167 -1.33 20.74 10.91
N GLU A 168 -1.33 21.39 9.74
CA GLU A 168 -2.37 21.23 8.71
C GLU A 168 -1.97 20.13 7.72
N PHE A 169 -2.92 19.27 7.35
CA PHE A 169 -2.68 18.25 6.33
C PHE A 169 -2.45 18.94 4.98
N THR A 170 -1.27 18.73 4.40
CA THR A 170 -0.90 19.35 3.13
C THR A 170 -0.94 18.32 2.01
N ILE A 171 -1.75 18.59 1.00
CA ILE A 171 -1.84 17.74 -0.20
C ILE A 171 -0.89 18.32 -1.26
N PRO A 172 0.12 17.58 -1.72
CA PRO A 172 0.98 18.02 -2.81
C PRO A 172 0.18 18.27 -4.10
N GLU A 173 0.72 19.08 -5.02
CA GLU A 173 0.15 19.22 -6.36
C GLU A 173 0.11 17.86 -7.08
N PRO A 174 -0.95 17.53 -7.83
CA PRO A 174 -1.04 16.25 -8.51
C PRO A 174 0.01 16.13 -9.61
N THR A 175 0.61 14.96 -9.73
CA THR A 175 1.47 14.62 -10.86
C THR A 175 0.66 14.18 -12.09
N GLY A 176 1.32 14.08 -13.24
CA GLY A 176 0.71 13.51 -14.45
C GLY A 176 -0.40 14.33 -15.10
N GLY A 177 -0.54 15.62 -14.79
CA GLY A 177 -1.40 16.55 -15.53
C GLY A 177 -2.89 16.50 -15.17
N VAL A 178 -3.24 15.99 -14.00
CA VAL A 178 -4.62 16.03 -13.47
C VAL A 178 -5.10 17.49 -13.39
N LEU A 179 -6.32 17.73 -13.86
CA LEU A 179 -6.95 19.05 -13.78
C LEU A 179 -7.54 19.29 -12.39
N PRO A 180 -7.59 20.54 -11.89
CA PRO A 180 -8.10 20.85 -10.55
C PRO A 180 -9.52 20.31 -10.28
N GLU A 181 -10.41 20.29 -11.27
CA GLU A 181 -11.77 19.76 -11.14
C GLU A 181 -11.84 18.23 -10.96
N ASN A 182 -10.75 17.52 -11.26
CA ASN A 182 -10.61 16.07 -11.17
C ASN A 182 -9.63 15.64 -10.08
N ASP A 183 -9.13 16.59 -9.29
CA ASP A 183 -8.32 16.34 -8.12
C ASP A 183 -9.23 16.36 -6.87
N ARG A 184 -9.32 15.23 -6.18
CA ARG A 184 -10.26 15.03 -5.08
C ARG A 184 -9.54 14.65 -3.80
N PHE A 185 -10.07 15.20 -2.72
CA PHE A 185 -9.68 14.84 -1.37
C PHE A 185 -10.92 14.42 -0.58
N THR A 186 -10.82 13.29 0.09
CA THR A 186 -11.84 12.82 1.04
C THR A 186 -11.18 12.59 2.39
N ASP A 187 -11.68 13.27 3.42
CA ASP A 187 -11.26 13.04 4.78
C ASP A 187 -12.36 12.29 5.54
N ASN A 188 -12.08 11.02 5.83
CA ASN A 188 -12.87 10.20 6.74
C ASN A 188 -12.02 9.78 7.96
N GLY A 189 -10.88 10.44 8.17
CA GLY A 189 -9.97 10.14 9.27
C GLY A 189 -10.37 10.85 10.57
N PRO A 190 -9.71 10.52 11.68
CA PRO A 190 -9.83 11.21 12.97
C PRO A 190 -9.21 12.62 12.96
N ARG A 191 -8.58 13.05 11.86
CA ARG A 191 -8.05 14.40 11.73
C ARG A 191 -9.19 15.42 11.72
N ASP A 192 -9.11 16.42 12.59
CA ASP A 192 -10.03 17.57 12.56
C ASP A 192 -9.72 18.42 11.31
N SER A 193 -10.39 18.14 10.19
CA SER A 193 -10.34 18.99 8.99
C SER A 193 -11.11 20.29 9.22
N THR A 194 -10.43 21.33 9.70
CA THR A 194 -10.94 22.71 9.76
C THR A 194 -10.66 23.49 8.50
#